data_AF-A0A955TCE8-F1
#
_entry.id   AF-A0A955TCE8-F1
#
_cell.length_a   1.000
_cell.length_b   1.000
_cell.length_c   1.000
_cell.angle_alpha   90.00
_cell.angle_beta   90.00
_cell.angle_gamma   90.00
#
_symmetry.space_group_name_H-M   'P 1'
#
loop_
_entity.id
_entity.type
_entity.pdbx_description
1 polymer ?
#
loop_
_entity_poly.entity_id
_entity_poly.type
_entity_poly.pdbx_seq_one_letter_code
_entity_poly.pdbx_strand_id
1 'polypeptide(L)'
;MEGIRLNTKETHWEIEGPKTFEEMFNALNGWIPEGAFLYFEDGSPDEEIDRFIATHSVPESSHVARGTIWPRPKIFHVPATSIILTELSRIMTHHAEPELAIHFHVYCNDSVLLEWHDAFSQPMLLSGAIPEEKIKVFANKIGKSFKRIVAHDAPADVDKPSH
;
A
#
# COMPACT_ATOMS: atom_id res chain seq x y z
N MET A 1 3.96 10.34 17.52
CA MET A 1 4.78 10.71 16.35
C MET A 1 3.86 10.61 15.14
N GLU A 2 3.86 11.56 14.22
CA GLU A 2 3.08 11.39 12.98
C GLU A 2 3.71 10.25 12.18
N GLY A 3 2.92 9.25 11.78
CA GLY A 3 3.42 8.13 10.99
C GLY A 3 3.74 8.52 9.54
N ILE A 4 4.57 7.72 8.88
CA ILE A 4 4.84 7.79 7.45
C ILE A 4 3.55 7.52 6.68
N ARG A 5 3.35 8.26 5.60
CA ARG A 5 2.20 8.12 4.69
C ARG A 5 2.62 8.58 3.31
N LEU A 6 1.82 8.27 2.30
CA LEU A 6 2.07 8.83 0.98
C LEU A 6 1.89 10.36 0.99
N ASN A 7 2.85 11.10 0.43
CA ASN A 7 2.71 12.55 0.32
C ASN A 7 1.80 12.91 -0.87
N THR A 8 0.50 13.00 -0.62
CA THR A 8 -0.50 13.35 -1.64
C THR A 8 -0.54 14.84 -1.99
N LYS A 9 0.21 15.70 -1.27
CA LYS A 9 0.42 17.11 -1.64
C LYS A 9 1.40 17.26 -2.79
N GLU A 10 2.26 16.27 -3.00
CA GLU A 10 3.18 16.21 -4.12
C GLU A 10 2.61 15.37 -5.28
N THR A 11 3.33 15.35 -6.39
CA THR A 11 3.00 14.49 -7.52
C THR A 11 2.97 13.04 -7.05
N HIS A 12 1.93 12.31 -7.45
CA HIS A 12 1.76 10.89 -7.15
C HIS A 12 1.01 10.20 -8.28
N TRP A 13 0.92 8.88 -8.21
CA TRP A 13 0.18 8.07 -9.16
C TRP A 13 -1.08 7.53 -8.50
N GLU A 14 -2.15 7.45 -9.28
CA GLU A 14 -3.36 6.74 -8.90
C GLU A 14 -3.59 5.61 -9.90
N ILE A 15 -3.91 4.44 -9.39
CA ILE A 15 -4.18 3.24 -10.17
C ILE A 15 -5.37 2.49 -9.57
N GLU A 16 -6.25 1.97 -10.40
CA GLU A 16 -7.27 1.04 -9.91
C GLU A 16 -6.59 -0.21 -9.34
N GLY A 17 -7.05 -0.67 -8.18
CA GLY A 17 -6.58 -1.91 -7.58
C GLY A 17 -6.92 -3.16 -8.39
N PRO A 18 -6.17 -4.27 -8.20
CA PRO A 18 -6.63 -5.60 -8.61
C PRO A 18 -7.91 -5.99 -7.87
N LYS A 19 -8.53 -7.11 -8.25
CA LYS A 19 -9.77 -7.61 -7.63
C LYS A 19 -9.53 -8.45 -6.39
N THR A 20 -8.35 -9.05 -6.27
CA THR A 20 -7.99 -9.91 -5.14
C THR A 20 -6.58 -9.62 -4.63
N PHE A 21 -6.30 -10.02 -3.39
CA PHE A 21 -4.94 -9.97 -2.87
C PHE A 21 -3.99 -10.96 -3.59
N GLU A 22 -4.49 -12.07 -4.14
CA GLU A 22 -3.68 -12.98 -4.98
C GLU A 22 -3.09 -12.23 -6.19
N GLU A 23 -3.94 -11.54 -6.95
CA GLU A 23 -3.52 -10.72 -8.10
C GLU A 23 -2.52 -9.64 -7.66
N MET A 24 -2.76 -9.03 -6.49
CA MET A 24 -1.89 -8.02 -5.92
C MET A 24 -0.48 -8.57 -5.63
N PHE A 25 -0.36 -9.68 -4.92
CA PHE A 25 0.95 -10.23 -4.54
C PHE A 25 1.72 -10.77 -5.75
N ASN A 26 1.02 -11.36 -6.73
CA ASN A 26 1.62 -11.72 -8.00
C ASN A 26 2.18 -10.52 -8.76
N ALA A 27 1.46 -9.38 -8.77
CA ALA A 27 1.92 -8.17 -9.42
C ALA A 27 3.13 -7.54 -8.73
N LEU A 28 3.13 -7.54 -7.39
CA LEU A 28 4.21 -7.03 -6.56
C LEU A 28 5.51 -7.83 -6.68
N ASN A 29 5.42 -9.14 -6.96
CA ASN A 29 6.60 -10.00 -7.09
C ASN A 29 7.52 -9.51 -8.23
N GLY A 30 8.76 -9.17 -7.88
CA GLY A 30 9.75 -8.59 -8.80
C GLY A 30 9.51 -7.12 -9.18
N TRP A 31 8.51 -6.46 -8.62
CA TRP A 31 8.28 -5.02 -8.80
C TRP A 31 8.78 -4.18 -7.61
N ILE A 32 8.58 -4.70 -6.40
CA ILE A 32 8.99 -4.04 -5.15
C ILE A 32 10.53 -4.06 -5.00
N PRO A 33 11.17 -2.97 -4.52
CA PRO A 33 12.58 -2.98 -4.17
C PRO A 33 12.92 -3.93 -3.00
N GLU A 34 14.16 -4.41 -2.96
CA GLU A 34 14.65 -5.19 -1.82
C GLU A 34 14.57 -4.38 -0.51
N GLY A 35 14.29 -5.07 0.60
CA GLY A 35 14.16 -4.44 1.92
C GLY A 35 12.83 -3.73 2.19
N ALA A 36 11.88 -3.79 1.26
CA ALA A 36 10.54 -3.28 1.48
C ALA A 36 9.71 -4.20 2.41
N PHE A 37 8.66 -3.62 2.98
CA PHE A 37 7.73 -4.28 3.87
C PHE A 37 6.29 -4.08 3.39
N LEU A 38 5.49 -5.11 3.58
CA LEU A 38 4.04 -5.10 3.48
C LEU A 38 3.48 -4.70 4.84
N TYR A 39 2.47 -3.84 4.83
CA TYR A 39 1.73 -3.41 6.00
C TYR A 39 0.26 -3.78 5.82
N PHE A 40 -0.27 -4.48 6.80
CA PHE A 40 -1.66 -4.93 6.84
C PHE A 40 -2.35 -4.32 8.06
N GLU A 41 -3.51 -3.72 7.85
CA GLU A 41 -4.32 -3.13 8.92
C GLU A 41 -5.77 -3.58 8.85
N ASP A 42 -6.32 -3.92 10.01
CA ASP A 42 -7.73 -4.25 10.25
C ASP A 42 -8.33 -5.43 9.48
N GLY A 43 -7.48 -6.38 9.09
CA GLY A 43 -7.96 -7.68 8.63
C GLY A 43 -8.74 -8.45 9.70
N SER A 44 -9.56 -9.39 9.24
CA SER A 44 -10.21 -10.41 10.06
C SER A 44 -9.65 -11.79 9.73
N PRO A 45 -8.38 -12.08 10.09
CA PRO A 45 -7.68 -13.28 9.65
C PRO A 45 -8.32 -14.54 10.22
N ASP A 46 -8.29 -15.61 9.43
CA ASP A 46 -8.59 -16.96 9.87
C ASP A 46 -7.34 -17.65 10.47
N GLU A 47 -7.41 -18.96 10.74
CA GLU A 47 -6.29 -19.68 11.34
C GLU A 47 -5.07 -19.79 10.40
N GLU A 48 -5.26 -19.94 9.09
CA GLU A 48 -4.12 -20.01 8.15
C GLU A 48 -3.40 -18.68 8.06
N ILE A 49 -4.15 -17.59 7.92
CA ILE A 49 -3.59 -16.24 7.87
C ILE A 49 -2.93 -15.88 9.21
N ASP A 50 -3.54 -16.22 10.35
CA ASP A 50 -2.96 -15.96 11.67
C ASP A 50 -1.63 -16.71 11.85
N ARG A 51 -1.53 -17.99 11.44
CA ARG A 51 -0.27 -18.74 11.49
C ARG A 51 0.80 -18.12 10.60
N PHE A 52 0.43 -17.68 9.40
CA PHE A 52 1.35 -17.00 8.50
C PHE A 52 1.87 -15.70 9.12
N ILE A 53 0.96 -14.86 9.62
CA ILE A 53 1.27 -13.59 10.27
C ILE A 53 2.19 -13.82 11.47
N ALA A 54 1.87 -14.78 12.34
CA ALA A 54 2.69 -15.09 13.52
C ALA A 54 4.11 -15.57 13.16
N THR A 55 4.27 -16.23 12.02
CA THR A 55 5.55 -16.77 11.57
C THR A 55 6.44 -15.71 10.92
N HIS A 56 5.84 -14.79 10.16
CA HIS A 56 6.58 -13.90 9.26
C HIS A 56 6.52 -12.42 9.63
N SER A 57 5.68 -12.04 10.59
CA SER A 57 5.64 -10.65 11.05
C SER A 57 6.93 -10.26 11.76
N VAL A 58 7.39 -9.06 11.46
CA VAL A 58 8.53 -8.43 12.14
C VAL A 58 8.07 -7.27 13.00
N PRO A 59 8.88 -6.85 13.99
CA PRO A 59 8.66 -5.57 14.65
C PRO A 59 8.57 -4.43 13.63
N GLU A 60 7.78 -3.41 13.97
CA GLU A 60 7.65 -2.18 13.18
C GLU A 60 9.03 -1.59 12.88
N SER A 61 9.38 -1.49 11.59
CA SER A 61 10.61 -0.81 11.15
C SER A 61 10.41 0.70 11.02
N SER A 62 9.21 1.10 10.61
CA SER A 62 8.83 2.49 10.40
C SER A 62 7.37 2.67 10.83
N HIS A 63 7.07 3.74 11.56
CA HIS A 63 5.71 3.98 12.04
C HIS A 63 4.81 4.45 10.91
N VAL A 64 3.90 3.60 10.41
CA VAL A 64 2.96 3.97 9.34
C VAL A 64 1.75 4.69 9.95
N ALA A 65 1.30 5.77 9.30
CA ALA A 65 0.09 6.48 9.72
C ALA A 65 -1.13 5.58 9.52
N ARG A 66 -1.84 5.31 10.61
CA ARG A 66 -3.00 4.41 10.60
C ARG A 66 -4.17 5.02 9.84
N GLY A 67 -4.90 4.18 9.09
CA GLY A 67 -6.18 4.54 8.48
C GLY A 67 -7.31 4.53 9.52
N THR A 68 -7.26 3.61 10.47
CA THR A 68 -8.25 3.46 11.54
C THR A 68 -7.74 3.98 12.87
N ILE A 69 -8.53 4.88 13.48
CA ILE A 69 -8.22 5.50 14.78
C ILE A 69 -8.85 4.72 15.95
N TRP A 70 -10.10 4.27 15.79
CA TRP A 70 -10.86 3.56 16.84
C TRP A 70 -11.88 2.58 16.22
N PRO A 71 -12.00 1.32 16.71
CA PRO A 71 -11.20 0.67 17.75
C PRO A 71 -9.71 0.59 17.37
N ARG A 72 -8.83 0.24 18.33
CA ARG A 72 -7.40 0.13 18.04
C ARG A 72 -7.19 -0.98 16.98
N PRO A 73 -6.57 -0.67 15.84
CA PRO A 73 -6.49 -1.63 14.76
C PRO A 73 -5.49 -2.75 15.02
N LYS A 74 -5.72 -3.90 14.39
CA LYS A 74 -4.70 -4.95 14.26
C LYS A 74 -3.74 -4.56 13.14
N ILE A 75 -2.44 -4.60 13.41
CA ILE A 75 -1.40 -4.15 12.48
C ILE A 75 -0.28 -5.18 12.41
N PHE A 76 0.15 -5.50 11.18
CA PHE A 76 1.23 -6.45 10.94
C PHE A 76 2.16 -5.94 9.83
N HIS A 77 3.46 -6.18 10.01
CA HIS A 77 4.51 -5.81 9.06
C HIS A 77 5.21 -7.09 8.61
N VAL A 78 5.29 -7.34 7.30
CA VAL A 78 5.91 -8.54 6.74
C VAL A 78 6.95 -8.16 5.67
N PRO A 79 8.16 -8.73 5.66
CA PRO A 79 9.14 -8.47 4.61
C PRO A 79 8.62 -8.84 3.22
N ALA A 80 8.68 -7.93 2.25
CA ALA A 80 8.14 -8.11 0.90
C ALA A 80 9.08 -8.93 -0.02
N THR A 81 9.57 -10.08 0.45
CA THR A 81 10.44 -10.96 -0.36
C THR A 81 9.61 -11.78 -1.36
N SER A 82 10.23 -12.25 -2.45
CA SER A 82 9.54 -13.11 -3.42
C SER A 82 8.97 -14.38 -2.80
N ILE A 83 9.64 -14.99 -1.82
CA ILE A 83 9.16 -16.20 -1.13
C ILE A 83 7.87 -15.88 -0.37
N ILE A 84 7.86 -14.77 0.38
CA ILE A 84 6.69 -14.31 1.13
C ILE A 84 5.54 -13.96 0.19
N LEU A 85 5.80 -13.23 -0.90
CA LEU A 85 4.76 -12.84 -1.86
C LEU A 85 4.15 -14.05 -2.56
N THR A 86 4.96 -15.05 -2.91
CA THR A 86 4.46 -16.30 -3.48
C THR A 86 3.59 -17.07 -2.48
N GLU A 87 4.01 -17.16 -1.22
CA GLU A 87 3.22 -17.87 -0.20
C GLU A 87 1.93 -17.12 0.14
N LEU A 88 1.98 -15.80 0.29
CA LEU A 88 0.78 -14.98 0.46
C LEU A 88 -0.18 -15.13 -0.72
N SER A 89 0.33 -15.11 -1.96
CA SER A 89 -0.51 -15.35 -3.13
C SER A 89 -1.19 -16.71 -3.04
N ARG A 90 -0.48 -17.77 -2.64
CA ARG A 90 -1.06 -19.12 -2.46
C ARG A 90 -2.13 -19.16 -1.38
N ILE A 91 -1.90 -18.49 -0.25
CA ILE A 91 -2.90 -18.41 0.82
C ILE A 91 -4.15 -17.71 0.29
N MET A 92 -3.97 -16.57 -0.39
CA MET A 92 -5.09 -15.75 -0.85
C MET A 92 -5.92 -16.32 -2.01
N THR A 93 -5.54 -17.45 -2.63
CA THR A 93 -6.37 -18.10 -3.67
C THR A 93 -7.70 -18.62 -3.13
N HIS A 94 -7.82 -18.82 -1.81
CA HIS A 94 -8.99 -19.41 -1.16
C HIS A 94 -9.58 -18.53 -0.05
N HIS A 95 -9.08 -17.31 0.12
CA HIS A 95 -9.49 -16.37 1.15
C HIS A 95 -10.16 -15.15 0.51
N ALA A 96 -11.15 -14.61 1.21
CA ALA A 96 -11.92 -13.48 0.73
C ALA A 96 -11.47 -12.17 1.39
N GLU A 97 -11.78 -11.06 0.75
CA GLU A 97 -11.64 -9.75 1.33
C GLU A 97 -12.76 -9.52 2.37
N PRO A 98 -12.50 -8.93 3.56
CA PRO A 98 -11.26 -8.28 4.00
C PRO A 98 -10.42 -9.13 4.98
N GLU A 99 -10.37 -10.46 4.84
CA GLU A 99 -9.75 -11.36 5.83
C GLU A 99 -8.30 -10.98 6.15
N LEU A 100 -7.49 -10.63 5.15
CA LEU A 100 -6.10 -10.23 5.36
C LEU A 100 -5.94 -8.77 5.84
N ALA A 101 -6.64 -7.83 5.20
CA ALA A 101 -6.54 -6.41 5.51
C ALA A 101 -7.68 -5.59 4.92
N ILE A 102 -8.03 -4.50 5.61
CA ILE A 102 -8.87 -3.40 5.10
C ILE A 102 -7.97 -2.31 4.50
N HIS A 103 -6.84 -2.00 5.13
CA HIS A 103 -5.83 -1.10 4.57
C HIS A 103 -4.54 -1.85 4.30
N PHE A 104 -3.98 -1.62 3.11
CA PHE A 104 -2.76 -2.27 2.67
C PHE A 104 -1.76 -1.23 2.19
N HIS A 105 -0.54 -1.29 2.72
CA HIS A 105 0.54 -0.38 2.32
C HIS A 105 1.83 -1.14 2.02
N VAL A 106 2.67 -0.56 1.17
CA VAL A 106 4.04 -1.02 0.94
C VAL A 106 4.98 0.15 1.23
N TYR A 107 5.99 -0.08 2.06
CA TYR A 107 6.99 0.94 2.38
C TYR A 107 8.41 0.38 2.34
N CYS A 108 9.39 1.25 2.14
CA CYS A 108 10.82 0.94 2.14
C CYS A 108 11.59 2.16 2.64
N ASN A 109 12.51 1.98 3.60
CA ASN A 109 13.34 3.05 4.18
C ASN A 109 12.53 4.32 4.53
N ASP A 110 11.54 4.20 5.42
CA ASP A 110 10.65 5.28 5.87
C ASP A 110 9.81 5.97 4.77
N SER A 111 9.78 5.43 3.56
CA SER A 111 9.01 5.97 2.45
C SER A 111 7.89 5.02 2.05
N VAL A 112 6.65 5.50 2.04
CA VAL A 112 5.50 4.76 1.50
C VAL A 112 5.61 4.74 -0.02
N LEU A 113 5.64 3.55 -0.60
CA LEU A 113 5.67 3.31 -2.04
C LEU A 113 4.27 3.15 -2.62
N LEU A 114 3.40 2.49 -1.86
CA LEU A 114 2.01 2.23 -2.20
C LEU A 114 1.14 2.37 -0.95
N GLU A 115 0.04 3.09 -1.09
CA GLU A 115 -0.98 3.28 -0.09
C GLU A 115 -2.34 2.85 -0.68
N TRP A 116 -3.02 1.90 -0.04
CA TRP A 116 -4.35 1.45 -0.43
C TRP A 116 -5.26 1.41 0.79
N HIS A 117 -5.90 2.54 1.06
CA HIS A 117 -7.01 2.59 2.03
C HIS A 117 -8.25 1.95 1.42
N ASP A 118 -9.10 1.36 2.27
CA ASP A 118 -10.27 0.57 1.88
C ASP A 118 -10.02 -0.27 0.61
N ALA A 119 -9.10 -1.24 0.73
CA ALA A 119 -8.69 -2.08 -0.37
C ALA A 119 -9.92 -2.63 -1.11
N PHE A 120 -9.81 -2.70 -2.45
CA PHE A 120 -10.88 -3.11 -3.38
C PHE A 120 -12.06 -2.12 -3.54
N SER A 121 -12.16 -1.09 -2.69
CA SER A 121 -13.20 -0.06 -2.77
C SER A 121 -12.68 1.30 -3.23
N GLN A 122 -11.40 1.57 -3.01
CA GLN A 122 -10.72 2.80 -3.45
C GLN A 122 -9.57 2.48 -4.41
N PRO A 123 -9.06 3.47 -5.17
CA PRO A 123 -7.82 3.29 -5.93
C PRO A 123 -6.60 3.18 -5.00
N MET A 124 -5.54 2.57 -5.53
CA MET A 124 -4.21 2.61 -4.90
C MET A 124 -3.52 3.91 -5.26
N LEU A 125 -2.84 4.50 -4.29
CA LEU A 125 -1.96 5.65 -4.47
C LEU A 125 -0.51 5.18 -4.43
N LEU A 126 0.32 5.60 -5.39
CA LEU A 126 1.73 5.23 -5.46
C LEU A 126 2.61 6.48 -5.48
N SER A 127 3.81 6.35 -4.92
CA SER A 127 4.75 7.47 -4.79
C SER A 127 5.14 8.04 -6.15
N GLY A 128 5.11 9.37 -6.28
CA GLY A 128 5.58 10.07 -7.48
C GLY A 128 7.07 9.91 -7.75
N ALA A 129 7.85 9.44 -6.76
CA ALA A 129 9.25 9.09 -6.96
C ALA A 129 9.44 7.82 -7.81
N ILE A 130 8.39 7.02 -8.00
CA ILE A 130 8.43 5.82 -8.85
C ILE A 130 8.38 6.26 -10.33
N PRO A 131 9.36 5.87 -11.16
CA PRO A 131 9.35 6.19 -12.58
C PRO A 131 8.11 5.64 -13.29
N GLU A 132 7.58 6.40 -14.24
CA GLU A 132 6.37 6.03 -15.02
C GLU A 132 6.48 4.65 -15.66
N GLU A 133 7.66 4.27 -16.18
CA GLU A 133 7.88 2.94 -16.76
C GLU A 133 7.66 1.81 -15.75
N LYS A 134 8.04 2.00 -14.48
CA LYS A 134 7.76 1.02 -13.43
C LYS A 134 6.28 0.98 -13.07
N ILE A 135 5.59 2.12 -13.07
CA ILE A 135 4.13 2.19 -12.88
C ILE A 135 3.42 1.44 -13.99
N LYS A 136 3.82 1.67 -15.24
CA LYS A 136 3.27 0.99 -16.41
C LYS A 136 3.46 -0.53 -16.36
N VAL A 137 4.63 -1.01 -15.95
CA VAL A 137 4.88 -2.44 -15.75
C VAL A 137 3.91 -3.03 -14.71
N PHE A 138 3.76 -2.38 -13.56
CA PHE A 138 2.85 -2.84 -12.51
C PHE A 138 1.38 -2.80 -12.96
N ALA A 139 0.96 -1.71 -13.59
CA ALA A 139 -0.39 -1.54 -14.11
C ALA A 139 -0.76 -2.61 -15.15
N ASN A 140 0.18 -2.95 -16.04
CA ASN A 140 0.01 -4.03 -16.99
C ASN A 140 -0.13 -5.39 -16.32
N LYS A 141 0.61 -5.67 -15.22
CA LYS A 141 0.49 -6.94 -14.50
C LYS A 141 -0.89 -7.14 -13.87
N ILE A 142 -1.52 -6.07 -13.38
CA ILE A 142 -2.88 -6.12 -12.82
C ILE A 142 -3.98 -5.82 -13.86
N GLY A 143 -3.61 -5.51 -15.11
CA GLY A 143 -4.56 -5.19 -16.18
C GLY A 143 -5.34 -3.90 -15.97
N LYS A 144 -4.76 -2.91 -15.29
CA LYS A 144 -5.42 -1.63 -14.93
C LYS A 144 -4.77 -0.43 -15.59
N SER A 145 -5.53 0.65 -15.70
CA SER A 145 -5.01 1.96 -16.12
C SER A 145 -4.51 2.74 -14.90
N PHE A 146 -3.60 3.67 -15.15
CA PHE A 146 -3.06 4.57 -14.15
C PHE A 146 -3.15 6.03 -14.65
N LYS A 147 -3.14 6.97 -13.71
CA LYS A 147 -3.05 8.40 -14.00
C LYS A 147 -2.02 9.06 -13.09
N ARG A 148 -1.37 10.10 -13.60
CA ARG A 148 -0.50 10.98 -12.81
C ARG A 148 -1.34 12.08 -12.19
N ILE A 149 -1.28 12.22 -10.89
CA ILE A 149 -1.83 13.36 -10.17
C ILE A 149 -0.68 14.32 -9.91
N VAL A 150 -0.76 15.51 -10.49
CA VAL A 150 0.25 16.55 -10.32
C VAL A 150 -0.11 17.37 -9.09
N ALA A 151 0.88 17.68 -8.27
CA ALA A 151 0.73 18.64 -7.17
C ALA A 151 0.06 19.91 -7.71
N HIS A 152 -1.06 20.33 -7.10
CA HIS A 152 -1.54 21.67 -7.37
C HIS A 152 -0.60 22.64 -6.69
N ASP A 153 -0.03 23.57 -7.45
CA ASP A 153 0.52 24.79 -6.85
C ASP A 153 -0.60 25.38 -6.00
N ALA A 154 -0.34 25.53 -4.70
CA ALA A 154 -1.20 26.38 -3.87
C ALA A 154 -1.33 27.72 -4.62
N PRO A 155 -2.53 28.28 -4.81
CA PRO A 155 -2.63 29.60 -5.40
C PRO A 155 -1.72 30.52 -4.59
N ALA A 156 -0.76 31.16 -5.28
CA ALA A 156 0.07 32.18 -4.67
C ALA A 156 -0.84 33.10 -3.88
N ASP A 157 -0.54 33.27 -2.59
CA ASP A 157 -1.27 34.17 -1.70
C ASP A 157 -1.32 35.54 -2.38
N VAL A 158 -2.47 35.85 -2.98
CA VAL A 158 -2.67 37.13 -3.64
C VAL A 158 -2.80 38.13 -2.51
N ASP A 159 -1.67 38.77 -2.23
CA ASP A 159 -1.46 39.92 -1.38
C ASP A 159 -2.75 40.76 -1.30
N LYS A 160 -3.49 40.62 -0.19
CA LYS A 160 -4.67 41.45 0.05
C LYS A 160 -4.18 42.87 0.29
N PRO A 161 -4.64 43.87 -0.47
CA PRO A 161 -4.26 45.24 -0.20
C PRO A 161 -4.78 45.63 1.18
N SER A 162 -3.88 46.16 2.00
CA SER A 162 -4.21 46.73 3.30
C SER A 162 -5.15 47.93 3.09
N HIS A 163 -6.33 47.87 3.70
CA HIS A 163 -7.20 49.03 3.91
C HIS A 163 -7.20 49.39 5.39
#